data_AF-A0A350LTS1-F1
#
_entry.id   AF-A0A350LTS1-F1
#
_cell.length_a   1.000
_cell.length_b   1.000
_cell.length_c   1.000
_cell.angle_alpha   90.00
_cell.angle_beta   90.00
_cell.angle_gamma   90.00
#
_symmetry.space_group_name_H-M   'P 1'
#
loop_
_entity.id
_entity.type
_entity.pdbx_description
1 polymer ?
#
loop_
_entity_poly.entity_id
_entity_poly.type
_entity_poly.pdbx_seq_one_letter_code
_entity_poly.pdbx_strand_id
1 'polypeptide(L)' 'GLAQLMPETARNLGVNPHDPRENLEGGARYLAEQYRTFGSWRLALAAYNAGPGAVTKHGGVPPYEETRNYVKVILGS' A
#
# COMPACT_ATOMS: atom_id res chain seq x y z
N GLY A 1 1.97 3.60 15.09
CA GLY A 1 2.44 2.24 14.72
C GLY A 1 2.18 2.00 13.26
N LEU A 2 2.85 1.02 12.64
CA LEU A 2 2.80 0.61 11.22
C LEU A 2 1.41 0.07 10.76
N ALA A 3 0.35 0.52 11.42
CA ALA A 3 -0.97 -0.11 11.47
C ALA A 3 -2.09 0.92 11.55
N GLN A 4 -2.06 1.95 10.70
CA GLN A 4 -3.32 2.50 10.21
C GLN A 4 -3.37 2.17 8.73
N LEU A 5 -4.02 1.05 8.41
CA LEU A 5 -4.49 0.86 7.05
C LEU A 5 -5.28 2.10 6.65
N MET A 6 -4.92 2.67 5.50
CA MET A 6 -5.78 3.66 4.85
C MET A 6 -7.16 3.01 4.66
N PRO A 7 -8.26 3.65 5.08
CA PRO A 7 -9.62 3.09 4.94
C PRO A 7 -9.95 2.65 3.51
N GLU A 8 -9.35 3.31 2.52
CA GLU A 8 -9.51 2.97 1.11
C GLU A 8 -8.87 1.64 0.73
N THR A 9 -7.70 1.31 1.29
CA THR A 9 -7.07 -0.01 1.10
C THR A 9 -7.92 -1.11 1.73
N ALA A 10 -8.46 -0.90 2.94
CA ALA A 10 -9.33 -1.89 3.59
C ALA A 10 -10.58 -2.20 2.76
N ARG A 11 -11.18 -1.18 2.12
CA ARG A 11 -12.30 -1.35 1.19
C ARG A 11 -11.93 -2.20 -0.03
N ASN A 12 -10.76 -1.98 -0.62
CA ASN A 12 -10.29 -2.76 -1.76
C ASN A 12 -9.91 -4.21 -1.41
N LEU A 13 -9.61 -4.48 -0.13
CA LEU A 13 -9.23 -5.80 0.37
C LEU A 13 -10.38 -6.63 0.92
N GLY A 14 -11.60 -6.07 0.99
CA GLY A 14 -12.76 -6.78 1.54
C GLY A 14 -12.63 -7.12 3.02
N VAL A 15 -11.74 -6.43 3.76
CA VAL A 15 -11.56 -6.62 5.20
C VAL A 15 -12.34 -5.59 5.98
N ASN A 16 -12.88 -5.98 7.14
CA ASN A 16 -13.53 -5.03 8.02
C ASN A 16 -12.46 -4.09 8.63
N PRO A 17 -12.45 -2.78 8.30
CA PRO A 17 -11.47 -1.86 8.84
C PRO A 17 -11.60 -1.64 10.35
N HIS A 18 -12.72 -2.04 10.95
CA HIS A 18 -12.99 -1.91 12.38
C HIS A 18 -12.64 -3.17 13.17
N ASP A 19 -12.27 -4.29 12.52
CA ASP A 19 -11.65 -5.44 13.16
C ASP A 19 -10.12 -5.33 13.03
N PRO A 20 -9.38 -5.07 14.12
CA PRO A 20 -7.93 -4.88 14.07
C PRO A 20 -7.16 -6.09 13.52
N ARG A 21 -7.66 -7.31 13.71
CA ARG A 21 -7.01 -8.54 13.26
C ARG A 21 -7.22 -8.74 11.77
N GLU A 22 -8.46 -8.65 11.29
CA GLU A 22 -8.74 -8.78 9.85
C GLU A 22 -8.06 -7.68 9.04
N ASN A 23 -8.05 -6.46 9.57
CA ASN A 23 -7.37 -5.32 8.96
C ASN A 23 -5.85 -5.58 8.83
N LEU A 24 -5.19 -6.01 9.91
CA LEU A 24 -3.75 -6.30 9.92
C LEU A 24 -3.38 -7.45 8.97
N GLU A 25 -4.11 -8.56 9.02
CA GLU A 25 -3.84 -9.73 8.18
C GLU A 25 -4.07 -9.43 6.69
N GLY A 26 -5.19 -8.76 6.35
CA GLY A 26 -5.48 -8.37 4.97
C GLY A 26 -4.45 -7.39 4.42
N GLY A 27 -4.10 -6.36 5.19
CA GLY A 27 -3.07 -5.40 4.80
C GLY A 27 -1.71 -6.05 4.60
N ALA A 28 -1.28 -6.92 5.52
CA ALA A 28 -0.02 -7.65 5.38
C ALA A 28 0.01 -8.54 4.13
N ARG A 29 -1.08 -9.27 3.86
CA ARG A 29 -1.21 -10.12 2.68
C ARG A 29 -1.13 -9.32 1.39
N TYR A 30 -1.81 -8.18 1.32
CA TYR A 30 -1.80 -7.32 0.14
C TYR A 30 -0.45 -6.67 -0.10
N LEU A 31 0.20 -6.16 0.96
CA LEU A 31 1.55 -5.60 0.84
C LEU A 31 2.56 -6.66 0.37
N ALA A 32 2.45 -7.89 0.87
CA ALA A 32 3.28 -9.01 0.41
C ALA A 32 3.03 -9.34 -1.07
N GLU A 33 1.79 -9.23 -1.55
CA GLU A 33 1.47 -9.37 -2.98
C GLU A 33 2.15 -8.28 -3.82
N GLN A 34 2.07 -7.01 -3.40
CA GLN A 34 2.71 -5.93 -4.13
C GLN A 34 4.23 -6.09 -4.16
N TYR A 35 4.84 -6.59 -3.09
CA TYR A 35 6.27 -6.90 -3.10
C TYR A 35 6.61 -8.02 -4.09
N ARG A 36 5.81 -9.10 -4.16
CA ARG A 36 6.00 -10.16 -5.17
C ARG A 36 5.85 -9.64 -6.60
N THR A 37 4.93 -8.70 -6.83
CA THR A 37 4.68 -8.11 -8.16
C THR A 37 5.79 -7.17 -8.60
N PHE A 38 6.30 -6.30 -7.72
CA PHE A 38 7.21 -5.23 -8.10
C PHE A 38 8.68 -5.44 -7.68
N GLY A 39 8.97 -6.40 -6.80
CA GLY A 39 10.33 -6.71 -6.34
C GLY A 39 11.02 -5.60 -5.55
N SER A 40 10.30 -4.52 -5.21
CA SER A 40 10.85 -3.33 -4.57
C SER A 40 9.89 -2.83 -3.49
N TRP A 41 10.38 -2.65 -2.26
CA TRP A 41 9.58 -2.11 -1.17
C TRP A 41 9.03 -0.72 -1.48
N ARG A 42 9.80 0.11 -2.19
CA ARG A 42 9.36 1.44 -2.62
C ARG A 42 8.16 1.37 -3.56
N LEU A 43 8.18 0.44 -4.52
CA LEU A 43 7.08 0.24 -5.46
C LEU A 43 5.90 -0.50 -4.82
N ALA A 44 6.17 -1.43 -3.91
CA ALA A 44 5.14 -2.15 -3.17
C ALA A 44 4.31 -1.20 -2.29
N LEU A 45 4.95 -0.29 -1.56
CA LEU A 45 4.28 0.74 -0.77
C LEU A 45 3.48 1.72 -1.65
N ALA A 46 4.02 2.07 -2.82
CA ALA A 46 3.30 2.91 -3.77
C ALA A 46 2.07 2.20 -4.34
N ALA A 47 2.17 0.93 -4.69
CA ALA A 47 1.05 0.12 -5.18
C ALA A 47 0.02 -0.16 -4.08
N TYR A 48 0.47 -0.28 -2.83
CA TYR A 48 -0.41 -0.43 -1.67
C TYR A 48 -1.32 0.79 -1.47
N ASN A 49 -0.77 2.00 -1.67
CA ASN A 49 -1.51 3.26 -1.53
C ASN A 49 -2.27 3.67 -2.80
N ALA A 50 -1.62 3.66 -3.97
CA ALA A 50 -2.18 4.18 -5.23
C ALA A 50 -2.79 3.11 -6.14
N GLY A 51 -2.66 1.83 -5.78
CA GLY A 51 -3.00 0.69 -6.62
C GLY A 51 -1.88 0.28 -7.61
N PRO A 52 -1.74 -1.01 -7.93
CA PRO A 52 -0.71 -1.52 -8.85
C PRO A 52 -0.85 -0.99 -10.27
N GLY A 53 -2.08 -0.68 -10.71
CA GLY A 53 -2.34 -0.10 -12.03
C GLY A 53 -1.69 1.27 -12.21
N ALA A 54 -1.69 2.12 -11.17
CA ALA A 54 -1.04 3.42 -11.20
C ALA A 54 0.48 3.27 -11.28
N VAL A 55 1.07 2.37 -10.48
CA VAL A 55 2.51 2.10 -10.52
C VAL A 55 2.94 1.58 -11.89
N THR A 56 2.15 0.67 -12.47
CA THR A 56 2.40 0.13 -13.82
C THR A 56 2.29 1.22 -14.88
N LYS A 57 1.24 2.03 -14.85
CA LYS A 57 1.01 3.14 -15.79
C LYS A 57 2.14 4.17 -15.79
N HIS A 58 2.71 4.45 -14.62
CA HIS A 58 3.76 5.45 -14.45
C HIS A 58 5.20 4.87 -14.47
N GLY A 59 5.37 3.55 -14.54
CA GLY A 59 6.68 2.90 -14.49
C GLY A 59 7.44 3.17 -13.19
N GLY A 60 6.74 3.42 -12.08
CA GLY A 60 7.35 3.87 -10.84
C GLY A 60 6.34 4.44 -9.84
N VAL A 61 6.82 5.17 -8.84
CA VAL A 61 5.93 5.86 -7.88
C VAL A 61 5.14 6.94 -8.63
N PRO A 62 3.80 6.88 -8.65
CA PRO A 62 2.99 7.83 -9.41
C PRO A 62 3.18 9.26 -8.87
N PRO A 63 2.89 10.29 -9.69
CA PRO A 63 3.02 11.69 -9.29
C PRO A 63 1.87 12.17 -8.38
N TYR A 64 1.39 11.30 -7.49
CA TYR A 64 0.38 11.63 -6.48
C TYR A 64 1.11 12.06 -5.21
N GLU A 65 0.79 13.25 -4.72
CA GLU A 65 1.43 13.83 -3.54
C GLU A 65 1.27 12.90 -2.32
N GLU A 66 0.05 12.38 -2.12
CA GLU A 66 -0.25 11.41 -1.07
C GLU A 66 0.66 10.18 -1.14
N THR A 67 0.79 9.55 -2.30
CA THR A 67 1.60 8.34 -2.47
C THR A 67 3.08 8.59 -2.25
N ARG A 68 3.60 9.72 -2.73
CA ARG A 68 4.99 10.12 -2.50
C ARG A 68 5.25 10.33 -1.00
N ASN A 69 4.34 11.01 -0.31
CA ASN A 69 4.41 11.23 1.12
C ASN A 69 4.28 9.92 1.90
N TYR A 70 3.37 9.03 1.51
CA TYR A 70 3.18 7.72 2.12
C TYR A 70 4.46 6.88 2.07
N VAL A 71 5.07 6.77 0.87
CA VAL A 71 6.34 6.06 0.68
C VAL A 71 7.46 6.69 1.52
N LYS A 72 7.56 8.02 1.54
CA LYS A 72 8.57 8.75 2.32
C LYS A 72 8.43 8.51 3.82
N VAL A 73 7.22 8.63 4.36
CA VAL A 73 6.93 8.47 5.79
C VAL A 73 7.31 7.06 6.26
N ILE A 74 7.07 6.04 5.44
CA ILE A 74 7.33 4.65 5.83
C ILE A 74 8.81 4.28 5.67
N LEU A 75 9.48 4.73 4.60
CA LEU A 75 10.89 4.41 4.35
C LEU A 75 11.88 5.30 5.09
N GLY A 76 11.45 6.47 5.59
CA GLY A 76 12.30 7.40 6.32
C GLY A 76 13.36 8.11 5.48
N SER A 77 13.18 8.16 4.15
CA SER A 77 14.13 8.72 3.17
C SER A 77 13.60 9.97 2.46
#